data_AF-A0A557XXW2-F1
#
_entry.id   AF-A0A557XXW2-F1
#
_cell.length_a   1.000
_cell.length_b   1.000
_cell.length_c   1.000
_cell.angle_alpha   90.00
_cell.angle_beta   90.00
_cell.angle_gamma   90.00
#
_symmetry.space_group_name_H-M   'P 1'
#
loop_
_entity.id
_entity.type
_entity.pdbx_description
1 polymer ?
#
loop_
_entity_poly.entity_id
_entity_poly.type
_entity_poly.pdbx_seq_one_letter_code
_entity_poly.pdbx_strand_id
1 'polypeptide(L)'
;MFKLHFGRLTGKAYTKGERVLRFEAIVHNTAELRCGRMIEHFPEIVSQLAGIAERFCTALDCVDTGFIADGVLDELPTGSTLGATRVGGVDLNKQRMRDVLSAVLALAPAPRGFTVGELAAKVHAMTGRSAAGYTIRQAAYDLRKLRGKQLVDRPGRSRRYHVPPVAARTIAALLTLRDQIVAPILAGIRNPRMGRKPKAWNRVDRDYEQIRIHMQTLFDDLALTTPDPLAA
;
A
#
# COMPACT_ATOMS: atom_id res chain seq x y z
N MET A 1 -1.64 19.19 5.85
CA MET A 1 -2.87 18.96 5.04
C MET A 1 -2.58 17.85 4.03
N PHE A 2 -3.32 16.75 4.07
CA PHE A 2 -3.19 15.60 3.16
C PHE A 2 -4.37 15.57 2.18
N LYS A 3 -4.12 15.29 0.90
CA LYS A 3 -5.15 15.24 -0.15
C LYS A 3 -4.91 14.05 -1.08
N LEU A 4 -5.98 13.34 -1.43
CA LEU A 4 -6.00 12.33 -2.49
C LEU A 4 -7.02 12.71 -3.55
N HIS A 5 -6.64 12.59 -4.82
CA HIS A 5 -7.50 12.89 -5.97
C HIS A 5 -7.87 11.61 -6.71
N PHE A 6 -9.16 11.43 -6.97
CA PHE A 6 -9.71 10.36 -7.80
C PHE A 6 -10.58 10.99 -8.89
N GLY A 7 -9.98 11.40 -10.01
CA GLY A 7 -10.67 12.18 -11.03
C GLY A 7 -11.11 13.55 -10.48
N ARG A 8 -12.42 13.85 -10.52
CA ARG A 8 -13.02 15.06 -9.94
C ARG A 8 -13.57 14.83 -8.54
N LEU A 9 -13.18 13.73 -7.89
CA LEU A 9 -13.38 13.50 -6.46
C LEU A 9 -12.09 13.77 -5.70
N THR A 10 -12.18 14.32 -4.49
CA THR A 10 -11.04 14.59 -3.63
C THR A 10 -11.35 14.21 -2.19
N GLY A 11 -10.51 13.35 -1.60
CA GLY A 11 -10.47 13.13 -0.16
C GLY A 11 -9.45 14.05 0.48
N LYS A 12 -9.78 14.70 1.59
CA LYS A 12 -8.87 15.57 2.35
C LYS A 12 -8.83 15.14 3.81
N ALA A 13 -7.64 15.18 4.40
CA ALA A 13 -7.43 15.03 5.85
C ALA A 13 -6.58 16.19 6.36
N TYR A 14 -7.03 16.89 7.39
CA TYR A 14 -6.27 18.00 7.97
C TYR A 14 -6.61 18.22 9.45
N THR A 15 -5.63 18.71 10.20
CA THR A 15 -5.83 19.15 11.57
C THR A 15 -6.68 20.41 11.57
N LYS A 16 -7.78 20.41 12.34
CA LYS A 16 -8.66 21.55 12.54
C LYS A 16 -8.55 21.95 14.01
N GLY A 17 -7.79 23.02 14.27
CA GLY A 17 -7.37 23.36 15.63
C GLY A 17 -6.34 22.37 16.17
N GLU A 18 -6.25 22.26 17.49
CA GLU A 18 -5.15 21.53 18.15
C GLU A 18 -5.37 20.00 18.24
N ARG A 19 -6.62 19.54 18.34
CA ARG A 19 -6.92 18.14 18.71
C ARG A 19 -7.92 17.42 17.80
N VAL A 20 -8.38 18.07 16.73
CA VAL A 20 -9.38 17.48 15.84
C VAL A 20 -8.76 17.23 14.47
N LEU A 21 -8.87 15.99 13.98
CA LEU A 21 -8.56 15.64 12.61
C LEU A 21 -9.88 15.62 11.81
N ARG A 22 -9.96 16.41 10.75
CA ARG A 22 -11.14 16.46 9.88
C ARG A 22 -10.89 15.74 8.57
N PHE A 23 -11.84 14.90 8.20
CA PHE A 23 -11.91 14.22 6.92
C PHE A 23 -13.05 14.80 6.07
N GLU A 24 -12.76 15.09 4.81
CA GLU A 24 -13.74 15.64 3.86
C GLU A 24 -13.67 14.90 2.52
N ALA A 25 -14.83 14.54 1.99
CA ALA A 25 -14.99 14.10 0.60
C ALA A 25 -15.60 15.25 -0.21
N ILE A 26 -14.95 15.62 -1.31
CA ILE A 26 -15.36 16.71 -2.19
C ILE A 26 -15.58 16.15 -3.58
N VAL A 27 -16.73 16.47 -4.16
CA VAL A 27 -17.02 16.23 -5.57
C VAL A 27 -17.02 17.55 -6.32
N HIS A 28 -16.04 17.76 -7.21
CA HIS A 28 -15.98 18.97 -8.03
C HIS A 28 -17.01 18.94 -9.17
N ASN A 29 -17.53 17.75 -9.53
CA ASN A 29 -18.62 17.60 -10.48
C ASN A 29 -19.46 16.35 -10.16
N THR A 30 -20.73 16.55 -9.79
CA THR A 30 -21.66 15.49 -9.38
C THR A 30 -21.97 14.46 -10.47
N ALA A 31 -21.68 14.76 -11.75
CA ALA A 31 -21.75 13.76 -12.82
C ALA A 31 -20.87 12.53 -12.54
N GLU A 32 -19.81 12.70 -11.74
CA GLU A 32 -18.92 11.59 -11.39
C GLU A 32 -19.58 10.55 -10.45
N LEU A 33 -20.60 10.97 -9.71
CA LEU A 33 -21.43 10.12 -8.84
C LEU A 33 -22.48 9.31 -9.62
N ARG A 34 -22.74 9.68 -10.89
CA ARG A 34 -23.68 8.99 -11.80
C ARG A 34 -25.12 8.86 -11.28
N CYS A 35 -25.52 9.69 -10.32
CA CYS A 35 -26.86 9.74 -9.74
C CYS A 35 -27.66 10.96 -10.21
N GLY A 36 -27.28 11.60 -11.33
CA GLY A 36 -27.87 12.87 -11.75
C GLY A 36 -27.34 14.09 -11.00
N ARG A 37 -27.83 15.28 -11.37
CA ARG A 37 -27.39 16.57 -10.78
C ARG A 37 -28.54 17.43 -10.23
N MET A 38 -29.78 16.98 -10.41
CA MET A 38 -30.95 17.72 -9.95
C MET A 38 -31.03 17.70 -8.42
N ILE A 39 -31.68 18.72 -7.84
CA ILE A 39 -31.79 18.88 -6.39
C ILE A 39 -32.48 17.68 -5.71
N GLU A 40 -33.36 16.99 -6.44
CA GLU A 40 -34.02 15.76 -6.00
C GLU A 40 -33.03 14.62 -5.68
N HIS A 41 -31.88 14.60 -6.35
CA HIS A 41 -30.81 13.63 -6.10
C HIS A 41 -29.87 14.05 -4.97
N PHE A 42 -30.10 15.21 -4.32
CA PHE A 42 -29.25 15.68 -3.23
C PHE A 42 -29.08 14.66 -2.09
N PRO A 43 -30.14 13.96 -1.60
CA PRO A 43 -29.97 12.93 -0.58
C PRO A 43 -29.06 11.78 -1.04
N GLU A 44 -29.16 11.37 -2.31
CA GLU A 44 -28.32 10.33 -2.88
C GLU A 44 -26.86 10.80 -3.00
N ILE A 45 -26.63 12.04 -3.44
CA ILE A 45 -25.30 12.66 -3.50
C ILE A 45 -24.65 12.68 -2.11
N VAL A 46 -25.39 13.10 -1.08
CA VAL A 46 -24.89 13.14 0.30
C VAL A 46 -24.55 11.73 0.80
N SER A 47 -25.42 10.75 0.57
CA SER A 47 -25.18 9.35 0.95
C SER A 47 -23.92 8.79 0.27
N GLN A 48 -23.75 9.04 -1.04
CA GLN A 48 -22.56 8.61 -1.75
C GLN A 48 -21.29 9.30 -1.23
N LEU A 49 -21.33 10.61 -0.96
CA LEU A 49 -20.20 11.34 -0.37
C LEU A 49 -19.84 10.87 1.03
N ALA A 50 -20.83 10.55 1.86
CA ALA A 50 -20.60 9.96 3.18
C ALA A 50 -19.88 8.61 3.05
N GLY A 51 -20.35 7.73 2.17
CA GLY A 51 -19.66 6.45 1.90
C GLY A 51 -18.25 6.62 1.31
N ILE A 52 -18.00 7.69 0.53
CA ILE A 52 -16.65 8.02 0.05
C ILE A 52 -15.75 8.42 1.22
N ALA A 53 -16.24 9.30 2.10
CA ALA A 53 -15.50 9.74 3.28
C ALA A 53 -15.19 8.56 4.21
N GLU A 54 -16.17 7.68 4.44
CA GLU A 54 -16.01 6.47 5.24
C GLU A 54 -14.94 5.54 4.66
N ARG A 55 -15.01 5.21 3.36
CA ARG A 55 -13.99 4.39 2.70
C ARG A 55 -12.59 5.02 2.77
N PHE A 56 -12.52 6.34 2.68
CA PHE A 56 -11.26 7.06 2.83
C PHE A 56 -10.70 6.93 4.25
N CYS A 57 -11.53 7.10 5.28
CA CYS A 57 -11.14 6.86 6.67
C CYS A 57 -10.73 5.40 6.90
N THR A 58 -11.51 4.43 6.40
CA THR A 58 -11.18 3.00 6.51
C THR A 58 -9.85 2.69 5.86
N ALA A 59 -9.54 3.26 4.69
CA ALA A 59 -8.25 3.04 4.05
C ALA A 59 -7.08 3.62 4.87
N LEU A 60 -7.27 4.76 5.54
CA LEU A 60 -6.27 5.32 6.44
C LEU A 60 -6.09 4.49 7.71
N ASP A 61 -7.19 4.03 8.31
CA ASP A 61 -7.16 3.10 9.44
C ASP A 61 -6.43 1.79 9.08
N CYS A 62 -6.62 1.30 7.86
CA CYS A 62 -5.92 0.11 7.39
C CYS A 62 -4.40 0.30 7.25
N VAL A 63 -3.94 1.54 7.02
CA VAL A 63 -2.50 1.86 6.98
C VAL A 63 -1.95 2.00 8.40
N ASP A 64 -2.76 2.49 9.34
CA ASP A 64 -2.36 2.66 10.74
C ASP A 64 -2.24 1.31 11.48
N THR A 65 -3.17 0.39 11.24
CA THR A 65 -3.18 -0.95 11.85
C THR A 65 -2.98 -2.04 10.79
N GLY A 66 -1.72 -2.42 10.55
CA GLY A 66 -1.36 -3.50 9.65
C GLY A 66 -1.52 -4.90 10.28
N PHE A 67 -1.84 -5.92 9.47
CA PHE A 67 -1.95 -7.31 9.92
C PHE A 67 -1.27 -8.28 8.94
N ILE A 68 -0.42 -9.17 9.48
CA ILE A 68 0.20 -10.27 8.74
C ILE A 68 -0.22 -11.55 9.45
N ALA A 69 -1.02 -12.39 8.78
CA ALA A 69 -1.31 -13.72 9.30
C ALA A 69 -0.07 -14.63 9.18
N ASP A 70 0.00 -15.63 10.05
CA ASP A 70 1.03 -16.65 9.98
C ASP A 70 1.03 -17.35 8.60
N GLY A 71 2.22 -17.66 8.09
CA GLY A 71 2.40 -18.32 6.79
C GLY A 71 2.21 -17.41 5.56
N VAL A 72 1.68 -16.19 5.70
CA VAL A 72 1.47 -15.28 4.55
C VAL A 72 2.77 -15.02 3.77
N LEU A 73 3.89 -14.87 4.47
CA LEU A 73 5.20 -14.64 3.82
C LEU A 73 5.69 -15.85 3.01
N ASP A 74 5.39 -17.06 3.45
CA ASP A 74 5.76 -18.31 2.76
C ASP A 74 4.79 -18.62 1.62
N GLU A 75 3.50 -18.34 1.81
CA GLU A 75 2.47 -18.61 0.83
C GLU A 75 2.45 -17.59 -0.30
N LEU A 76 2.72 -16.31 -0.05
CA LEU A 76 2.62 -15.26 -1.07
C LEU A 76 3.45 -15.55 -2.33
N PRO A 77 4.73 -15.96 -2.24
CA PRO A 77 5.56 -16.27 -3.40
C PRO A 77 5.09 -17.48 -4.19
N THR A 78 4.31 -18.39 -3.58
CA THR A 78 3.81 -19.60 -4.25
C THR A 78 2.71 -19.27 -5.26
N GLY A 79 2.62 -20.07 -6.32
CA GLY A 79 1.53 -19.96 -7.30
C GLY A 79 0.15 -20.24 -6.69
N SER A 80 -0.90 -19.65 -7.25
CA SER A 80 -2.28 -19.89 -6.84
C SER A 80 -3.19 -20.22 -8.03
N THR A 81 -4.41 -20.64 -7.74
CA THR A 81 -5.47 -20.87 -8.74
C THR A 81 -6.48 -19.75 -8.71
N LEU A 82 -6.79 -19.18 -9.87
CA LEU A 82 -7.89 -18.24 -10.04
C LEU A 82 -8.91 -18.87 -11.00
N GLY A 83 -9.97 -19.45 -10.44
CA GLY A 83 -10.85 -20.35 -11.18
C GLY A 83 -10.05 -21.54 -11.74
N ALA A 84 -10.25 -21.86 -13.01
CA ALA A 84 -9.53 -22.94 -13.68
C ALA A 84 -8.08 -22.59 -14.09
N THR A 85 -7.62 -21.34 -13.91
CA THR A 85 -6.29 -20.93 -14.38
C THR A 85 -5.28 -20.85 -13.23
N ARG A 86 -4.10 -21.45 -13.42
CA ARG A 86 -2.94 -21.24 -12.54
C ARG A 86 -2.30 -19.87 -12.78
N VAL A 87 -1.92 -19.21 -11.70
CA VAL A 87 -1.30 -17.88 -11.71
C VAL A 87 -0.08 -17.92 -10.79
N GLY A 88 1.00 -17.21 -11.16
CA GLY A 88 2.21 -17.15 -10.33
C GLY A 88 1.99 -16.37 -9.03
N GLY A 89 2.87 -16.58 -8.05
CA GLY A 89 2.79 -15.88 -6.77
C GLY A 89 3.23 -14.41 -6.81
N VAL A 90 3.09 -13.80 -5.64
CA VAL A 90 3.41 -12.42 -5.28
C VAL A 90 4.71 -12.45 -4.48
N ASP A 91 5.81 -12.03 -5.09
CA ASP A 91 7.13 -12.06 -4.47
C ASP A 91 7.57 -10.65 -4.07
N LEU A 92 7.60 -10.38 -2.76
CA LEU A 92 7.97 -9.08 -2.17
C LEU A 92 9.45 -8.76 -2.34
N ASN A 93 10.31 -9.71 -2.69
CA ASN A 93 11.72 -9.44 -2.95
C ASN A 93 11.91 -8.70 -4.28
N LYS A 94 10.97 -8.84 -5.22
CA LYS A 94 11.00 -8.14 -6.50
C LYS A 94 10.50 -6.70 -6.36
N GLN A 95 11.35 -5.74 -6.71
CA GLN A 95 11.01 -4.30 -6.67
C GLN A 95 9.67 -4.01 -7.38
N ARG A 96 9.47 -4.59 -8.57
CA ARG A 96 8.21 -4.44 -9.32
C ARG A 96 6.98 -4.80 -8.49
N MET A 97 7.01 -5.86 -7.69
CA MET A 97 5.83 -6.26 -6.92
C MET A 97 5.57 -5.29 -5.77
N ARG A 98 6.62 -4.76 -5.13
CA ARG A 98 6.49 -3.70 -4.12
C ARG A 98 5.93 -2.41 -4.70
N ASP A 99 6.38 -2.03 -5.90
CA ASP A 99 5.84 -0.88 -6.64
C ASP A 99 4.33 -1.05 -6.92
N VAL A 100 3.94 -2.25 -7.36
CA VAL A 100 2.54 -2.59 -7.67
C VAL A 100 1.68 -2.57 -6.40
N LEU A 101 2.14 -3.21 -5.33
CA LEU A 101 1.43 -3.22 -4.05
C LEU A 101 1.27 -1.82 -3.47
N SER A 102 2.30 -0.98 -3.59
CA SER A 102 2.24 0.43 -3.18
C SER A 102 1.22 1.22 -4.01
N ALA A 103 1.18 0.99 -5.32
CA ALA A 103 0.20 1.61 -6.21
C ALA A 103 -1.23 1.14 -5.92
N VAL A 104 -1.43 -0.16 -5.66
CA VAL A 104 -2.73 -0.74 -5.26
C VAL A 104 -3.20 -0.14 -3.95
N LEU A 105 -2.34 -0.04 -2.94
CA LEU A 105 -2.66 0.58 -1.65
C LEU A 105 -3.05 2.05 -1.83
N ALA A 106 -2.32 2.79 -2.67
CA ALA A 106 -2.64 4.19 -2.98
C ALA A 106 -3.95 4.37 -3.76
N LEU A 107 -4.41 3.34 -4.48
CA LEU A 107 -5.69 3.32 -5.20
C LEU A 107 -6.83 2.71 -4.39
N ALA A 108 -6.55 2.07 -3.25
CA ALA A 108 -7.55 1.44 -2.38
C ALA A 108 -8.70 2.38 -1.95
N PRO A 109 -8.47 3.68 -1.64
CA PRO A 109 -9.55 4.57 -1.24
C PRO A 109 -10.44 5.02 -2.42
N ALA A 110 -10.12 4.63 -3.67
CA ALA A 110 -10.92 5.00 -4.83
C ALA A 110 -12.34 4.41 -4.69
N PRO A 111 -13.39 5.23 -4.65
CA PRO A 111 -14.70 4.77 -4.20
C PRO A 111 -15.39 3.80 -5.14
N ARG A 112 -15.04 3.87 -6.43
CA ARG A 112 -15.52 2.93 -7.46
C ARG A 112 -14.49 1.88 -7.79
N GLY A 113 -13.38 1.81 -7.05
CA GLY A 113 -12.22 1.03 -7.40
C GLY A 113 -11.48 1.61 -8.61
N PHE A 114 -10.49 0.88 -9.11
CA PHE A 114 -9.59 1.30 -10.16
C PHE A 114 -9.49 0.27 -11.30
N THR A 115 -9.07 0.71 -12.47
CA THR A 115 -8.89 -0.12 -13.66
C THR A 115 -7.42 -0.53 -13.80
N VAL A 116 -7.16 -1.48 -14.70
CA VAL A 116 -5.79 -1.88 -15.05
C VAL A 116 -4.96 -0.69 -15.55
N GLY A 117 -5.56 0.19 -16.35
CA GLY A 117 -4.89 1.38 -16.87
C GLY A 117 -4.55 2.38 -15.76
N GLU A 118 -5.47 2.61 -14.82
CA GLU A 118 -5.22 3.46 -13.65
C GLU A 118 -4.12 2.89 -12.75
N LEU A 119 -4.04 1.56 -12.59
CA LEU A 119 -2.92 0.91 -11.89
C LEU A 119 -1.59 1.16 -12.60
N ALA A 120 -1.52 0.91 -13.91
CA ALA A 120 -0.30 1.14 -14.69
C ALA A 120 0.18 2.59 -14.59
N ALA A 121 -0.74 3.55 -14.78
CA ALA A 121 -0.45 4.96 -14.64
C ALA A 121 0.03 5.33 -13.23
N LYS A 122 -0.57 4.73 -12.19
CA LYS A 122 -0.15 4.98 -10.80
C LYS A 122 1.26 4.45 -10.52
N VAL A 123 1.60 3.26 -11.02
CA VAL A 123 2.97 2.72 -10.92
C VAL A 123 3.96 3.65 -11.64
N HIS A 124 3.67 4.08 -12.87
CA HIS A 124 4.52 5.04 -13.59
C HIS A 124 4.74 6.33 -12.80
N ALA A 125 3.67 6.90 -12.26
CA ALA A 125 3.73 8.13 -11.48
C ALA A 125 4.58 7.98 -10.20
N MET A 126 4.57 6.80 -9.57
CA MET A 126 5.32 6.55 -8.32
C MET A 126 6.78 6.20 -8.57
N THR A 127 7.09 5.47 -9.65
CA THR A 127 8.45 4.96 -9.89
C THR A 127 9.21 5.72 -10.97
N GLY A 128 8.58 6.67 -11.66
CA GLY A 128 9.14 7.36 -12.83
C GLY A 128 9.36 6.46 -14.05
N ARG A 129 8.80 5.25 -14.07
CA ARG A 129 8.98 4.30 -15.21
C ARG A 129 8.09 4.71 -16.37
N SER A 130 8.59 4.52 -17.60
CA SER A 130 7.81 4.72 -18.81
C SER A 130 6.84 3.55 -19.09
N ALA A 131 5.92 3.74 -20.04
CA ALA A 131 5.02 2.69 -20.51
C ALA A 131 5.74 1.44 -21.04
N ALA A 132 6.98 1.58 -21.53
CA ALA A 132 7.82 0.45 -21.92
C ALA A 132 8.39 -0.32 -20.72
N GLY A 133 8.67 0.38 -19.61
CA GLY A 133 9.21 -0.21 -18.38
C GLY A 133 8.15 -0.91 -17.50
N TYR A 134 6.87 -0.54 -17.63
CA TYR A 134 5.76 -1.25 -17.01
C TYR A 134 4.50 -1.20 -17.88
N THR A 135 4.10 -2.32 -18.48
CA THR A 135 3.02 -2.33 -19.49
C THR A 135 1.64 -2.59 -18.88
N ILE A 136 0.56 -2.20 -19.59
CA ILE A 136 -0.82 -2.54 -19.19
C ILE A 136 -1.00 -4.07 -19.08
N ARG A 137 -0.33 -4.85 -19.94
CA ARG A 137 -0.37 -6.32 -19.89
C ARG A 137 0.27 -6.85 -18.60
N GLN A 138 1.38 -6.25 -18.18
CA GLN A 138 2.02 -6.55 -16.91
C GLN A 138 1.10 -6.20 -15.72
N ALA A 139 0.45 -5.03 -15.74
CA ALA A 139 -0.54 -4.65 -14.73
C ALA A 139 -1.74 -5.61 -14.67
N ALA A 140 -2.26 -6.04 -15.81
CA ALA A 140 -3.34 -7.03 -15.86
C ALA A 140 -2.92 -8.36 -15.24
N TYR A 141 -1.70 -8.81 -15.53
CA TYR A 141 -1.16 -10.05 -14.99
C TYR A 141 -0.90 -9.94 -13.48
N ASP A 142 -0.30 -8.84 -13.02
CA ASP A 142 -0.06 -8.62 -11.59
C ASP A 142 -1.38 -8.55 -10.81
N LEU A 143 -2.43 -7.89 -11.35
CA LEU A 143 -3.76 -7.92 -10.74
C LEU A 143 -4.36 -9.33 -10.67
N ARG A 144 -4.11 -10.19 -11.67
CA ARG A 144 -4.53 -11.59 -11.57
C ARG A 144 -3.82 -12.32 -10.44
N LYS A 145 -2.52 -12.05 -10.20
CA LYS A 145 -1.78 -12.63 -9.08
C LYS A 145 -2.37 -12.19 -7.75
N LEU A 146 -2.58 -10.88 -7.59
CA LEU A 146 -3.14 -10.30 -6.37
C LEU A 146 -4.55 -10.83 -6.09
N ARG A 147 -5.39 -10.97 -7.13
CA ARG A 147 -6.70 -11.62 -7.02
C ARG A 147 -6.59 -13.07 -6.57
N GLY A 148 -5.65 -13.81 -7.15
CA GLY A 148 -5.37 -15.19 -6.75
C GLY A 148 -4.85 -15.33 -5.32
N LYS A 149 -4.45 -14.23 -4.68
CA LYS A 149 -4.05 -14.16 -3.26
C LYS A 149 -5.05 -13.37 -2.41
N GLN A 150 -6.24 -13.09 -2.94
CA GLN A 150 -7.31 -12.34 -2.25
C GLN A 150 -6.89 -10.94 -1.77
N LEU A 151 -5.83 -10.38 -2.36
CA LEU A 151 -5.33 -9.04 -2.04
C LEU A 151 -6.07 -7.94 -2.79
N VAL A 152 -6.81 -8.31 -3.84
CA VAL A 152 -7.63 -7.44 -4.66
C VAL A 152 -8.85 -8.22 -5.11
N ASP A 153 -9.99 -7.55 -5.20
CA ASP A 153 -11.24 -8.10 -5.74
C ASP A 153 -11.65 -7.44 -7.04
N ARG A 154 -12.42 -8.18 -7.84
CA ARG A 154 -13.07 -7.68 -9.06
C ARG A 154 -14.57 -8.00 -8.98
N PRO A 155 -15.41 -7.08 -8.51
CA PRO A 155 -16.83 -7.34 -8.29
C PRO A 155 -17.57 -7.54 -9.62
N GLY A 156 -18.30 -8.65 -9.71
CA GLY A 156 -19.15 -9.01 -10.85
C GLY A 156 -18.44 -8.97 -12.21
N ARG A 157 -19.14 -8.44 -13.22
CA ARG A 157 -18.60 -8.28 -14.59
C ARG A 157 -17.90 -6.93 -14.83
N SER A 158 -17.64 -6.15 -13.76
CA SER A 158 -17.00 -4.83 -13.87
C SER A 158 -15.57 -4.93 -14.39
N ARG A 159 -15.04 -3.84 -14.97
CA ARG A 159 -13.60 -3.69 -15.28
C ARG A 159 -12.82 -3.06 -14.13
N ARG A 160 -13.49 -2.78 -13.01
CA ARG A 160 -12.91 -2.13 -11.82
C ARG A 160 -12.54 -3.15 -10.76
N TYR A 161 -11.45 -2.85 -10.06
CA TYR A 161 -10.86 -3.62 -9.00
C TYR A 161 -10.96 -2.84 -7.70
N HIS A 162 -11.21 -3.55 -6.60
CA HIS A 162 -11.31 -2.99 -5.26
C HIS A 162 -10.30 -3.67 -4.35
N VAL A 163 -9.83 -2.95 -3.33
CA VAL A 163 -8.98 -3.53 -2.29
C VAL A 163 -9.85 -3.70 -1.05
N PRO A 164 -10.13 -4.94 -0.61
CA PRO A 164 -10.80 -5.18 0.66
C PRO A 164 -10.03 -4.55 1.82
N PRO A 165 -10.68 -4.04 2.89
CA PRO A 165 -9.98 -3.44 4.02
C PRO A 165 -8.91 -4.36 4.64
N VAL A 166 -9.22 -5.64 4.83
CA VAL A 166 -8.25 -6.63 5.33
C VAL A 166 -7.04 -6.76 4.41
N ALA A 167 -7.27 -6.83 3.09
CA ALA A 167 -6.19 -6.85 2.13
C ALA A 167 -5.34 -5.55 2.15
N ALA A 168 -5.97 -4.38 2.32
CA ALA A 168 -5.24 -3.12 2.46
C ALA A 168 -4.32 -3.13 3.69
N ARG A 169 -4.81 -3.63 4.85
CA ARG A 169 -4.00 -3.83 6.06
C ARG A 169 -2.82 -4.76 5.82
N THR A 170 -3.06 -5.88 5.15
CA THR A 170 -2.01 -6.85 4.83
C THR A 170 -0.97 -6.24 3.88
N ILE A 171 -1.39 -5.55 2.83
CA ILE A 171 -0.47 -4.89 1.90
C ILE A 171 0.38 -3.84 2.63
N ALA A 172 -0.25 -2.99 3.44
CA ALA A 172 0.44 -1.96 4.22
C ALA A 172 1.47 -2.59 5.18
N ALA A 173 1.09 -3.64 5.91
CA ALA A 173 1.97 -4.33 6.83
C ALA A 173 3.17 -4.98 6.12
N LEU A 174 2.93 -5.66 4.99
CA LEU A 174 3.97 -6.33 4.21
C LEU A 174 4.99 -5.34 3.65
N LEU A 175 4.54 -4.20 3.13
CA LEU A 175 5.41 -3.14 2.62
C LEU A 175 6.22 -2.51 3.74
N THR A 176 5.59 -2.19 4.88
CA THR A 176 6.30 -1.64 6.06
C THR A 176 7.34 -2.62 6.58
N LEU A 177 6.97 -3.90 6.75
CA LEU A 177 7.90 -4.93 7.19
C LEU A 177 9.10 -5.05 6.24
N ARG A 178 8.85 -5.08 4.93
CA ARG A 178 9.93 -5.27 3.95
C ARG A 178 10.83 -4.05 3.80
N ASP A 179 10.25 -2.88 3.57
CA ASP A 179 10.99 -1.68 3.14
C ASP A 179 11.41 -0.80 4.32
N GLN A 180 10.68 -0.83 5.44
CA GLN A 180 10.98 0.02 6.61
C GLN A 180 11.64 -0.75 7.76
N ILE A 181 11.38 -2.06 7.90
CA ILE A 181 11.95 -2.87 8.98
C ILE A 181 13.15 -3.70 8.48
N VAL A 182 12.89 -4.68 7.62
CA VAL A 182 13.92 -5.67 7.21
C VAL A 182 15.08 -5.01 6.46
N ALA A 183 14.80 -4.21 5.42
CA ALA A 183 15.86 -3.61 4.62
C ALA A 183 16.74 -2.63 5.44
N PRO A 184 16.19 -1.70 6.25
CA PRO A 184 17.00 -0.79 7.05
C PRO A 184 17.79 -1.48 8.17
N ILE A 185 17.21 -2.49 8.84
CA ILE A 185 17.94 -3.21 9.89
C ILE A 185 19.11 -3.98 9.30
N LEU A 186 18.91 -4.71 8.19
CA LEU A 186 20.00 -5.42 7.53
C LEU A 186 21.09 -4.48 7.00
N ALA A 187 20.73 -3.30 6.51
CA ALA A 187 21.70 -2.27 6.12
C ALA A 187 22.45 -1.70 7.33
N GLY A 188 21.76 -1.50 8.46
CA GLY A 188 22.32 -0.99 9.70
C GLY A 188 23.27 -1.96 10.40
N ILE A 189 23.01 -3.27 10.33
CA ILE A 189 23.94 -4.31 10.85
C ILE A 189 25.25 -4.28 10.04
N ARG A 190 25.17 -4.13 8.71
CA ARG A 190 26.34 -4.06 7.81
C ARG A 190 27.22 -2.82 8.01
N ASN A 191 26.70 -1.77 8.65
CA ASN A 191 27.44 -0.54 8.87
C ASN A 191 27.53 -0.25 10.38
N PRO A 192 28.63 -0.60 11.06
CA PRO A 192 28.80 -0.38 12.49
C PRO A 192 28.86 1.11 12.87
N ARG A 193 29.04 2.02 11.91
CA ARG A 193 29.04 3.46 12.20
C ARG A 193 27.62 3.92 12.48
N MET A 194 27.34 4.22 13.74
CA MET A 194 26.16 4.99 14.11
C MET A 194 26.22 6.34 13.38
N GLY A 195 25.28 6.55 12.47
CA GLY A 195 25.03 7.88 11.94
C GLY A 195 24.67 8.85 13.07
N ARG A 196 24.58 10.14 12.74
CA ARG A 196 24.20 11.17 13.71
C ARG A 196 22.86 10.80 14.36
N LYS A 197 22.86 10.65 15.70
CA LYS A 197 21.64 10.39 16.47
C LYS A 197 20.57 11.44 16.13
N PRO A 198 19.30 11.05 15.93
CA PRO A 198 18.21 12.00 15.73
C PRO A 198 18.14 13.02 16.87
N LYS A 199 17.78 14.27 16.56
CA LYS A 199 17.62 15.32 17.59
C LYS A 199 16.49 15.03 18.57
N ALA A 200 15.46 14.33 18.12
CA ALA A 200 14.35 13.86 18.94
C ALA A 200 14.30 12.34 18.82
N TRP A 201 14.36 11.64 19.95
CA TRP A 201 14.37 10.18 20.02
C TRP A 201 13.00 9.72 20.49
N ASN A 202 12.19 9.24 19.54
CA ASN A 202 10.86 8.72 19.86
C ASN A 202 10.96 7.24 20.28
N ARG A 203 9.83 6.65 20.71
CA ARG A 203 9.77 5.26 21.15
C ARG A 203 10.20 4.28 20.04
N VAL A 204 9.73 4.51 18.81
CA VAL A 204 10.05 3.66 17.65
C VAL A 204 11.55 3.67 17.36
N ASP A 205 12.22 4.83 17.44
CA ASP A 205 13.67 4.92 17.25
C ASP A 205 14.44 4.07 18.26
N ARG A 206 13.96 3.99 19.52
CA ARG A 206 14.56 3.14 20.55
C ARG A 206 14.35 1.66 20.24
N ASP A 207 13.14 1.29 19.82
CA ASP A 207 12.81 -0.09 19.48
C ASP A 207 13.67 -0.58 18.29
N TYR A 208 13.84 0.26 17.26
CA TYR A 208 14.74 -0.04 16.12
C TYR A 208 16.19 -0.25 16.56
N GLU A 209 16.71 0.60 17.44
CA GLU A 209 18.09 0.48 17.92
C GLU A 209 18.28 -0.79 18.76
N GLN A 210 17.32 -1.12 19.63
CA GLN A 210 17.36 -2.37 20.40
C GLN A 210 17.34 -3.61 19.50
N ILE A 211 16.47 -3.64 18.49
CA ILE A 211 16.44 -4.75 17.53
C ILE A 211 17.76 -4.87 16.79
N ARG A 212 18.33 -3.75 16.33
CA ARG A 212 19.61 -3.75 15.62
C ARG A 212 20.75 -4.32 16.47
N ILE A 213 20.88 -3.89 17.72
CA ILE A 213 21.92 -4.35 18.66
C ILE A 213 21.78 -5.86 18.91
N HIS A 214 20.56 -6.31 19.24
CA HIS A 214 20.33 -7.73 19.52
C HIS A 214 20.48 -8.61 18.28
N MET A 215 20.07 -8.13 17.09
CA MET A 215 20.28 -8.86 15.85
C MET A 215 21.77 -8.98 15.47
N GLN A 216 22.58 -7.95 15.74
CA GLN A 216 24.03 -8.04 15.53
C GLN A 216 24.64 -9.13 16.44
N THR A 217 24.28 -9.12 17.72
CA THR A 217 24.72 -10.15 18.68
C THR A 217 24.34 -11.55 18.21
N LEU A 218 23.07 -11.73 17.81
CA LEU A 218 22.58 -13.01 17.30
C LEU A 218 23.29 -13.45 16.02
N PHE A 219 23.61 -12.52 15.12
CA PHE A 219 24.33 -12.85 13.89
C PHE A 219 25.74 -13.33 14.19
N ASP A 220 26.42 -12.70 15.14
CA ASP A 220 27.74 -13.13 15.61
C ASP A 220 27.67 -14.55 16.22
N ASP A 221 26.70 -14.80 17.11
CA ASP A 221 26.49 -16.11 17.73
C ASP A 221 26.15 -17.22 16.72
N LEU A 222 25.42 -16.89 15.65
CA LEU A 222 25.07 -17.81 14.57
C LEU A 222 26.13 -17.88 13.45
N ALA A 223 27.27 -17.21 13.61
CA ALA A 223 28.34 -17.11 12.62
C ALA A 223 27.87 -16.57 11.24
N LEU A 224 26.87 -15.70 11.23
CA LEU A 224 26.38 -15.00 10.05
C LEU A 224 27.21 -13.74 9.80
N THR A 225 28.33 -13.90 9.11
CA THR A 225 29.20 -12.78 8.75
C THR A 225 28.54 -11.89 7.69
N THR A 226 28.30 -10.63 8.04
CA THR A 226 27.98 -9.61 7.03
C THR A 226 29.29 -9.14 6.40
N PRO A 227 29.52 -9.32 5.09
CA PRO A 227 30.74 -8.82 4.45
C PRO A 227 30.82 -7.30 4.61
N ASP A 228 32.00 -6.82 5.00
CA ASP A 228 32.28 -5.39 5.13
C ASP A 228 32.19 -4.75 3.74
N PRO A 229 31.29 -3.78 3.49
CA PRO A 229 31.17 -3.15 2.18
C PRO A 229 32.42 -2.37 1.74
N LEU A 230 33.43 -2.20 2.60
CA LEU A 230 34.71 -1.55 2.31
C LEU A 230 35.87 -2.54 2.05
N ALA A 231 35.62 -3.85 2.07
CA ALA A 231 36.64 -4.88 1.84
C ALA A 231 36.69 -5.40 0.38
N ALA A 232 36.09 -4.68 -0.57
CA ALA A 232 36.12 -4.99 -2.02
C ALA A 232 36.62 -3.80 -2.84
#